data_AF-A0A7C1WI14-F1
#
_entry.id   AF-A0A7C1WI14-F1
#
_cell.length_a   1.000
_cell.length_b   1.000
_cell.length_c   1.000
_cell.angle_alpha   90.00
_cell.angle_beta   90.00
_cell.angle_gamma   90.00
#
_symmetry.space_group_name_H-M   'P 1'
#
loop_
_entity.id
_entity.type
_entity.pdbx_description
1 polymer ?
#
loop_
_entity_poly.entity_id
_entity_poly.type
_entity_poly.pdbx_seq_one_letter_code
_entity_poly.pdbx_strand_id
1 'polypeptide(L)'
;MEAPERREAGDMPLPGGHFQLFIQKLSYQALLGLGVLENPLTGKREERLDQARGVIDDVAMLRDRTRGNLSEEEASHLDRVIEQLEAEYARRAGSAE
;
A
#
# COMPACT_ATOMS: atom_id res chain seq x y z
N MET A 1 10.00 -24.97 36.45
CA MET A 1 8.95 -24.65 35.46
C MET A 1 9.16 -23.17 35.14
N GLU A 2 9.96 -22.88 34.12
CA GLU A 2 10.26 -21.50 33.73
C GLU A 2 9.05 -20.89 33.01
N ALA A 3 8.65 -19.69 33.43
CA ALA A 3 7.58 -18.96 32.78
C ALA A 3 7.99 -18.60 31.35
N PRO A 4 7.06 -18.63 30.36
CA PRO A 4 7.41 -18.25 28.99
C PRO A 4 7.87 -16.79 28.96
N GLU A 5 9.03 -16.54 28.34
CA GLU A 5 9.58 -15.20 28.15
C GLU A 5 8.55 -14.28 27.49
N ARG A 6 8.39 -13.08 28.05
CA ARG A 6 7.52 -12.04 27.48
C ARG A 6 8.13 -11.59 26.15
N ARG A 7 7.53 -12.00 25.04
CA ARG A 7 7.89 -11.48 23.71
C ARG A 7 7.44 -10.02 23.61
N GLU A 8 8.37 -9.10 23.43
CA GLU A 8 8.08 -7.68 23.22
C GLU A 8 7.83 -7.42 21.72
N ALA A 9 7.10 -6.35 21.38
CA ALA A 9 6.82 -6.01 19.98
C ALA A 9 8.09 -5.76 19.13
N GLY A 10 9.24 -5.54 19.78
CA GLY A 10 10.56 -5.42 19.15
C GLY A 10 11.25 -6.75 18.82
N ASP A 11 10.79 -7.89 19.35
CA ASP A 11 11.38 -9.21 19.12
C ASP A 11 10.91 -9.88 17.82
N MET A 12 9.92 -9.29 17.16
CA MET A 12 9.52 -9.71 15.83
C MET A 12 10.36 -8.92 14.82
N PRO A 13 11.29 -9.54 14.06
CA PRO A 13 11.91 -8.86 12.94
C PRO A 13 10.78 -8.55 11.95
N LEU A 14 10.27 -7.32 11.99
CA LEU A 14 9.36 -6.85 10.97
C LEU A 14 10.17 -6.89 9.67
N PRO A 15 9.81 -7.72 8.69
CA PRO A 15 10.50 -7.72 7.41
C PRO A 15 10.44 -6.29 6.85
N GLY A 16 11.62 -5.67 6.79
CA GLY A 16 11.85 -4.30 6.38
C GLY A 16 13.04 -4.26 5.43
N GLY A 17 13.14 -3.21 4.61
CA GLY A 17 14.21 -3.08 3.62
C GLY A 17 13.95 -3.75 2.27
N HIS A 18 12.75 -4.25 2.01
CA HIS A 18 12.34 -4.73 0.67
C HIS A 18 11.44 -3.72 -0.03
N PHE A 19 11.88 -3.18 -1.16
CA PHE A 19 11.14 -2.16 -1.91
C PHE A 19 9.74 -2.65 -2.31
N GLN A 20 9.63 -3.88 -2.83
CA GLN A 20 8.34 -4.46 -3.20
C GLN A 20 7.36 -4.54 -2.02
N LEU A 21 7.81 -4.94 -0.83
CA LEU A 21 6.96 -4.96 0.36
C LEU A 21 6.54 -3.55 0.80
N PHE A 22 7.40 -2.55 0.60
CA PHE A 22 7.05 -1.16 0.87
C PHE A 22 5.97 -0.66 -0.09
N ILE A 23 6.12 -0.91 -1.40
CA ILE A 23 5.10 -0.56 -2.40
C ILE A 23 3.78 -1.30 -2.13
N GLN A 24 3.83 -2.57 -1.74
CA GLN A 24 2.64 -3.35 -1.38
C GLN A 24 1.90 -2.76 -0.17
N LYS A 25 2.63 -2.26 0.85
CA LYS A 25 2.02 -1.58 2.01
C LYS A 25 1.29 -0.29 1.59
N LEU A 26 1.89 0.52 0.72
CA LEU A 26 1.25 1.74 0.19
C LEU A 26 0.02 1.39 -0.64
N SER A 27 0.10 0.36 -1.48
CA SER A 27 -1.03 -0.15 -2.24
C SER A 27 -2.21 -0.53 -1.33
N TYR A 28 -1.96 -1.21 -0.21
CA TYR A 28 -3.00 -1.51 0.76
C TYR A 28 -3.64 -0.27 1.36
N GLN A 29 -2.85 0.78 1.68
CA GLN A 29 -3.40 2.04 2.18
C GLN A 29 -4.30 2.73 1.14
N ALA A 30 -3.89 2.75 -0.13
CA ALA A 30 -4.72 3.28 -1.21
C ALA A 30 -6.02 2.47 -1.38
N LEU A 31 -5.95 1.14 -1.39
CA LEU A 31 -7.12 0.26 -1.52
C LEU A 31 -8.11 0.38 -0.34
N LEU A 32 -7.60 0.61 0.87
CA LEU A 32 -8.45 0.95 2.03
C LEU A 32 -9.15 2.29 1.82
N GLY A 33 -8.41 3.32 1.38
CA GLY A 33 -8.99 4.63 1.05
C GLY A 33 -9.99 4.57 -0.10
N LEU A 34 -9.81 3.64 -1.05
CA LEU A 34 -10.76 3.38 -2.13
C LEU A 34 -12.00 2.58 -1.68
N GLY A 35 -12.08 2.17 -0.42
CA GLY A 35 -13.17 1.30 0.07
C GLY A 35 -13.24 -0.06 -0.62
N VAL A 36 -12.13 -0.54 -1.21
CA VAL A 36 -12.02 -1.89 -1.79
C VAL A 36 -11.82 -2.90 -0.67
N LEU A 37 -10.94 -2.55 0.26
CA LEU A 37 -10.64 -3.34 1.44
C LEU A 37 -11.41 -2.85 2.66
N GLU A 38 -11.76 -3.79 3.53
CA GLU A 38 -12.26 -3.48 4.86
C GLU A 38 -11.08 -3.17 5.78
N ASN A 39 -11.24 -2.15 6.63
CA ASN A 39 -10.22 -1.86 7.64
C ASN A 39 -10.21 -2.99 8.68
N PRO A 40 -9.11 -3.75 8.81
CA PRO A 40 -9.06 -4.92 9.69
C PRO A 40 -9.14 -4.57 11.19
N LEU A 41 -8.91 -3.30 11.55
CA LEU A 41 -9.00 -2.82 12.93
C LEU A 41 -10.42 -2.41 13.32
N THR A 42 -11.17 -1.82 12.39
CA THR A 42 -12.52 -1.29 12.67
C THR A 42 -13.64 -2.15 12.10
N GLY A 43 -13.34 -3.07 11.17
CA GLY A 43 -14.32 -3.85 10.42
C GLY A 43 -15.18 -3.00 9.47
N LYS A 44 -14.74 -1.78 9.14
CA LYS A 44 -15.51 -0.85 8.29
C LYS A 44 -14.86 -0.67 6.93
N ARG A 45 -15.69 -0.64 5.89
CA ARG A 45 -15.33 -0.06 4.59
C ARG A 45 -15.70 1.41 4.60
N GLU A 46 -14.69 2.26 4.52
CA GLU A 46 -14.86 3.71 4.39
C GLU A 46 -14.18 4.17 3.10
N GLU A 47 -14.93 4.86 2.25
CA GLU A 47 -14.40 5.40 1.02
C GLU A 47 -13.95 6.85 1.25
N ARG A 48 -12.67 7.10 1.05
CA ARG A 48 -11.97 8.38 1.20
C ARG A 48 -11.12 8.61 -0.04
N LEU A 49 -11.77 8.97 -1.15
CA LEU A 49 -11.13 9.12 -2.45
C LEU A 49 -9.96 10.12 -2.43
N ASP A 50 -10.06 11.22 -1.68
CA ASP A 50 -8.95 12.18 -1.54
C ASP A 50 -7.71 11.55 -0.90
N GLN A 51 -7.91 10.70 0.12
CA GLN A 51 -6.83 9.99 0.79
C GLN A 51 -6.21 8.95 -0.15
N ALA A 52 -7.04 8.19 -0.85
CA ALA A 52 -6.57 7.23 -1.85
C ALA A 52 -5.75 7.92 -2.94
N ARG A 53 -6.23 9.07 -3.44
CA ARG A 53 -5.54 9.85 -4.47
C ARG A 53 -4.16 10.29 -4.00
N GLY A 54 -4.05 10.84 -2.78
CA GLY A 54 -2.76 11.23 -2.22
C GLY A 54 -1.75 10.08 -2.18
N VAL A 55 -2.18 8.88 -1.78
CA VAL A 55 -1.30 7.69 -1.76
C VAL A 55 -0.89 7.27 -3.19
N ILE A 56 -1.80 7.35 -4.16
CA ILE A 56 -1.49 7.06 -5.58
C ILE A 56 -0.44 8.04 -6.09
N ASP A 57 -0.62 9.33 -5.81
CA ASP A 57 0.34 10.37 -6.22
C ASP A 57 1.71 10.16 -5.55
N ASP A 58 1.75 9.73 -4.27
CA ASP A 58 2.99 9.37 -3.58
C ASP A 58 3.70 8.18 -4.24
N VAL A 59 2.97 7.13 -4.63
CA VAL A 59 3.54 5.95 -5.32
C VAL A 59 4.04 6.33 -6.73
N ALA A 60 3.31 7.18 -7.45
CA ALA A 60 3.74 7.71 -8.74
C ALA A 60 5.01 8.59 -8.61
N MET A 61 5.08 9.43 -7.58
CA MET A 61 6.28 10.19 -7.26
C MET A 61 7.46 9.25 -7.00
N LEU A 62 7.27 8.16 -6.25
CA LEU A 62 8.33 7.19 -5.98
C LEU A 62 8.89 6.57 -7.27
N ARG A 63 8.03 6.23 -8.25
CA ARG A 63 8.49 5.75 -9.58
C ARG A 63 9.45 6.74 -10.22
N ASP A 64 9.09 8.01 -10.23
CA ASP A 64 9.90 9.04 -10.88
C ASP A 64 11.21 9.32 -10.12
N ARG A 65 11.17 9.26 -8.77
CA ARG A 65 12.34 9.54 -7.91
C ARG A 65 13.31 8.36 -7.82
N THR A 66 12.85 7.13 -8.04
CA THR A 66 13.67 5.92 -7.94
C THR A 66 14.13 5.38 -9.29
N ARG A 67 13.70 5.99 -10.40
CA ARG A 67 14.11 5.62 -11.76
C ARG A 67 15.63 5.48 -11.89
N GLY A 68 16.08 4.36 -12.44
CA GLY A 68 17.49 4.01 -12.60
C GLY A 68 18.15 3.37 -11.37
N ASN A 69 17.45 3.30 -10.23
CA ASN A 69 17.90 2.60 -9.02
C ASN A 69 17.12 1.30 -8.74
N LEU A 70 16.10 0.99 -9.55
CA LEU A 70 15.27 -0.21 -9.40
C LEU A 70 15.80 -1.34 -10.28
N SER A 71 15.72 -2.57 -9.80
CA SER A 71 15.77 -3.76 -10.65
C SER A 71 14.56 -3.82 -11.60
N GLU A 72 14.65 -4.60 -12.67
CA GLU A 72 13.53 -4.78 -13.62
C GLU A 72 12.26 -5.32 -12.94
N GLU A 73 12.42 -6.22 -11.96
CA GLU A 73 11.30 -6.74 -11.17
C GLU A 73 10.66 -5.67 -10.27
N GLU A 74 11.46 -4.83 -9.62
CA GLU A 74 10.96 -3.74 -8.78
C GLU A 74 10.24 -2.68 -9.61
N ALA A 75 10.82 -2.29 -10.75
CA ALA A 75 10.20 -1.34 -11.67
C ALA A 75 8.86 -1.88 -12.20
N SER A 76 8.87 -3.13 -12.70
CA SER A 76 7.66 -3.78 -13.21
C SER A 76 6.58 -3.95 -12.13
N HIS A 77 6.98 -4.25 -10.88
CA HIS A 77 6.04 -4.36 -9.77
C HIS A 77 5.41 -3.01 -9.44
N LEU A 78 6.22 -1.94 -9.39
CA LEU A 78 5.76 -0.59 -9.12
C LEU A 78 4.78 -0.09 -10.19
N ASP A 79 5.12 -0.26 -11.47
CA ASP A 79 4.26 0.16 -12.58
C ASP A 79 2.90 -0.55 -12.55
N ARG A 80 2.89 -1.87 -12.33
CA ARG A 80 1.65 -2.64 -12.18
C ARG A 80 0.79 -2.17 -11.01
N VAL A 81 1.41 -1.82 -9.88
CA VAL A 81 0.69 -1.30 -8.71
C VAL A 81 0.07 0.05 -9.03
N ILE A 82 0.79 0.94 -9.71
CA ILE A 82 0.25 2.25 -10.13
C ILE A 82 -0.94 2.06 -11.07
N GLU A 83 -0.79 1.27 -12.14
CA GLU A 83 -1.86 1.00 -13.10
C GLU A 83 -3.11 0.42 -12.43
N GLN A 84 -2.92 -0.54 -11.52
CA GLN A 84 -4.03 -1.14 -10.78
C GLN A 84 -4.77 -0.10 -9.93
N LEU A 85 -4.03 0.74 -9.18
CA LEU A 85 -4.62 1.72 -8.28
C LEU A 85 -5.33 2.83 -9.05
N GLU A 86 -4.74 3.33 -10.14
CA GLU A 86 -5.36 4.33 -11.01
C GLU A 86 -6.66 3.80 -11.63
N ALA A 87 -6.66 2.54 -12.08
CA ALA A 87 -7.86 1.91 -12.63
C ALA A 87 -8.97 1.73 -11.58
N GLU A 88 -8.63 1.32 -10.36
CA GLU A 88 -9.61 1.26 -9.26
C GLU A 88 -10.12 2.64 -8.87
N TYR A 89 -9.24 3.64 -8.78
CA TYR A 89 -9.62 5.00 -8.48
C TYR A 89 -10.59 5.55 -9.54
N ALA A 90 -10.31 5.36 -10.83
CA ALA A 90 -11.20 5.79 -11.91
C ALA A 90 -12.58 5.10 -11.83
N ARG A 91 -12.62 3.80 -11.52
CA ARG A 91 -13.89 3.08 -11.32
C ARG A 91 -14.71 3.68 -10.18
N ARG A 92 -14.09 3.98 -9.04
CA ARG A 92 -14.78 4.54 -7.86
C ARG A 92 -15.20 5.98 -8.07
N ALA A 93 -14.29 6.82 -8.57
CA ALA A 93 -14.58 8.22 -8.85
C ALA A 93 -15.68 8.38 -9.90
N GLY A 94 -15.70 7.53 -10.94
CA GLY A 94 -16.75 7.53 -11.96
C GLY A 94 -18.07 6.84 -11.55
N SER A 95 -18.10 6.12 -10.42
CA SER A 95 -19.33 5.55 -9.85
C SER A 95 -20.03 6.52 -8.88
N ALA A 96 -19.45 7.70 -8.64
CA ALA A 96 -19.96 8.74 -7.75
C ALA A 96 -20.78 9.83 -8.48
N GLU A 97 -21.03 9.67 -9.79
CA GLU A 97 -21.94 10.48 -10.62
C GLU A 97 -23.23 9.70 -10.93
#